data_AF-D2Z8H9-F1
#
_entry.id   AF-D2Z8H9-F1
#
_cell.length_a   1.000
_cell.length_b   1.000
_cell.length_c   1.000
_cell.angle_alpha   90.00
_cell.angle_beta   90.00
_cell.angle_gamma   90.00
#
_symmetry.space_group_name_H-M   'P 1'
#
loop_
_entity.id
_entity.type
_entity.pdbx_description
1 polymer ?
#
loop_
_entity_poly.entity_id
_entity_poly.type
_entity_poly.pdbx_seq_one_letter_code
_entity_poly.pdbx_strand_id
1 'polypeptide(L)'
;MTAPNLLDKILAAGVVGAGGAGFPTHVKLSADGVHTYLINGAECEPLLRNNMALFDEKTPFLVETAHKIGSILGAERVTFCVKRKHVFQIDKLRLAGADVFEMDDYYPAGDEIIMIQEATGLTVPEGGLPLQVGVVVNNVETLYNLGRAVEDSPVTRTWVTVGGAVANPGVWSVPIGTIASELVALAGGETISNPVYVDGGPMTGTYRKSAKFPLGKRSNGILVVPSDSALVRYETMPVETMVRQARYACCQCTQCTMVCSRNLIGYELEPHKVMRAMAYPEQRTPEILKMAMLCSDCNLCSGLHGCPMQLSPRRINQLLKASFREKKVNFSFDKALDGPDENRPYRLLPSKRLVRRIGLARWDVDCPFMGEYAPLRVDIAMGQHIGAPCIPIVQVGQAVSEGQTIGVVPEGGALGAPVHSSVNGSVESVSDSSVVIKARRG
;
A
#
# COMPACT_ATOMS: atom_id res chain seq x y z
N MET A 1 22.16 -7.73 -19.04
CA MET A 1 22.26 -7.25 -17.64
C MET A 1 22.12 -8.48 -16.76
N THR A 2 23.04 -8.70 -15.81
CA THR A 2 22.96 -9.83 -14.86
C THR A 2 22.07 -9.47 -13.67
N ALA A 3 21.55 -10.46 -12.94
CA ALA A 3 20.73 -10.22 -11.75
C ALA A 3 21.44 -9.36 -10.67
N PRO A 4 22.72 -9.58 -10.32
CA PRO A 4 23.42 -8.72 -9.36
C PRO A 4 23.49 -7.24 -9.80
N ASN A 5 23.77 -6.99 -11.09
CA ASN A 5 23.82 -5.63 -11.63
C ASN A 5 22.44 -4.94 -11.58
N LEU A 6 21.36 -5.69 -11.79
CA LEU A 6 20.00 -5.17 -11.64
C LEU A 6 19.72 -4.78 -10.18
N LEU A 7 20.03 -5.65 -9.22
CA LEU A 7 19.75 -5.40 -7.80
C LEU A 7 20.49 -4.16 -7.29
N ASP A 8 21.75 -3.98 -7.70
CA ASP A 8 22.55 -2.79 -7.37
C ASP A 8 21.91 -1.52 -7.94
N LYS A 9 21.45 -1.55 -9.20
CA LYS A 9 20.72 -0.43 -9.81
C LYS A 9 19.42 -0.11 -9.07
N ILE A 10 18.64 -1.14 -8.69
CA ILE A 10 17.38 -0.99 -7.97
C ILE A 10 17.61 -0.39 -6.57
N LEU A 11 18.64 -0.85 -5.87
CA LEU A 11 19.06 -0.30 -4.59
C LEU A 11 19.51 1.15 -4.76
N ALA A 12 20.42 1.44 -5.70
CA ALA A 12 20.93 2.78 -5.96
C ALA A 12 19.82 3.76 -6.35
N ALA A 13 18.82 3.30 -7.11
CA ALA A 13 17.63 4.07 -7.49
C ALA A 13 16.64 4.28 -6.33
N GLY A 14 16.80 3.57 -5.22
CA GLY A 14 15.95 3.70 -4.04
C GLY A 14 14.54 3.13 -4.22
N VAL A 15 14.39 2.07 -5.01
CA VAL A 15 13.07 1.50 -5.30
C VAL A 15 12.53 0.72 -4.10
N VAL A 16 11.27 1.03 -3.73
CA VAL A 16 10.53 0.39 -2.64
C VAL A 16 9.13 0.00 -3.13
N GLY A 17 8.49 -0.92 -2.42
CA GLY A 17 7.08 -1.28 -2.67
C GLY A 17 6.14 -0.08 -2.50
N ALA A 18 5.56 0.40 -3.59
CA ALA A 18 4.70 1.59 -3.62
C ALA A 18 3.30 1.33 -3.04
N GLY A 19 2.80 0.09 -3.16
CA GLY A 19 1.45 -0.30 -2.72
C GLY A 19 1.30 -0.76 -1.27
N GLY A 20 2.27 -0.50 -0.37
CA GLY A 20 2.23 -1.05 0.99
C GLY A 20 3.24 -0.46 1.96
N ALA A 21 3.89 -1.30 2.76
CA ALA A 21 4.81 -0.87 3.82
C ALA A 21 6.16 -0.28 3.32
N GLY A 22 6.39 -0.20 2.01
CA GLY A 22 7.68 0.24 1.46
C GLY A 22 8.79 -0.78 1.63
N PHE A 23 8.50 -2.06 1.39
CA PHE A 23 9.53 -3.11 1.43
C PHE A 23 10.59 -2.84 0.34
N PRO A 24 11.90 -2.86 0.65
CA PRO A 24 12.94 -2.62 -0.34
C PRO A 24 12.88 -3.64 -1.48
N THR A 25 12.75 -3.15 -2.70
CA THR A 25 12.45 -4.04 -3.83
C THR A 25 13.65 -4.92 -4.22
N HIS A 26 14.88 -4.44 -4.03
CA HIS A 26 16.08 -5.25 -4.27
C HIS A 26 16.14 -6.50 -3.36
N VAL A 27 15.72 -6.41 -2.09
CA VAL A 27 15.63 -7.58 -1.18
C VAL A 27 14.55 -8.55 -1.66
N LYS A 28 13.45 -8.03 -2.19
CA LYS A 28 12.37 -8.87 -2.72
C LYS A 28 12.77 -9.64 -3.98
N LEU A 29 13.66 -9.05 -4.79
CA LEU A 29 14.12 -9.59 -6.07
C LEU A 29 15.45 -10.35 -5.95
N SER A 30 16.12 -10.33 -4.80
CA SER A 30 17.39 -11.04 -4.57
C SER A 30 17.22 -12.54 -4.35
N ALA A 31 16.11 -13.09 -4.84
CA ALA A 31 15.60 -14.36 -4.42
C ALA A 31 15.67 -15.38 -5.55
N ASP A 32 16.15 -16.58 -5.24
CA ASP A 32 16.24 -17.69 -6.20
C ASP A 32 14.92 -18.48 -6.26
N GLY A 33 14.73 -19.21 -7.37
CA GLY A 33 13.59 -20.13 -7.53
C GLY A 33 12.25 -19.46 -7.83
N VAL A 34 12.27 -18.26 -8.40
CA VAL A 34 11.05 -17.56 -8.84
C VAL A 34 10.59 -18.15 -10.18
N HIS A 35 9.45 -18.86 -10.18
CA HIS A 35 8.83 -19.37 -11.40
C HIS A 35 7.69 -18.46 -11.91
N THR A 36 7.06 -17.69 -11.03
CA THR A 36 5.95 -16.78 -11.38
C THR A 36 6.19 -15.36 -10.89
N TYR A 37 6.06 -14.39 -11.79
CA TYR A 37 6.09 -12.96 -11.50
C TYR A 37 4.72 -12.32 -11.77
N LEU A 38 4.08 -11.81 -10.71
CA LEU A 38 2.76 -11.18 -10.79
C LEU A 38 2.87 -9.66 -10.67
N ILE A 39 2.18 -8.95 -11.55
CA ILE A 39 2.05 -7.50 -11.50
C ILE A 39 0.67 -7.18 -10.94
N ASN A 40 0.64 -6.62 -9.73
CA ASN A 40 -0.59 -6.25 -9.03
C ASN A 40 -1.14 -4.92 -9.55
N GLY A 41 -2.02 -5.02 -10.56
CA GLY A 41 -2.86 -3.92 -11.05
C GLY A 41 -4.25 -3.87 -10.41
N ALA A 42 -4.53 -4.73 -9.41
CA ALA A 42 -5.83 -4.83 -8.76
C ALA A 42 -5.98 -3.75 -7.67
N GLU A 43 -6.19 -2.49 -8.09
CA GLU A 43 -6.48 -1.40 -7.14
C GLU A 43 -7.75 -1.74 -6.34
N CYS A 44 -7.58 -1.81 -5.02
CA CYS A 44 -8.61 -2.25 -4.09
C CYS A 44 -9.09 -1.14 -3.20
N GLU A 45 -8.26 -0.15 -2.92
CA GLU A 45 -8.69 0.98 -2.13
C GLU A 45 -9.78 1.77 -2.88
N PRO A 46 -10.97 1.94 -2.28
CA PRO A 46 -12.02 2.74 -2.88
C PRO A 46 -11.53 4.14 -3.27
N LEU A 47 -12.03 4.64 -4.40
CA LEU A 47 -11.69 5.94 -4.98
C LEU A 47 -10.28 6.10 -5.57
N LEU A 48 -9.33 5.19 -5.33
CA LEU A 48 -8.00 5.30 -5.94
C LEU A 48 -8.01 4.85 -7.41
N ARG A 49 -7.24 5.57 -8.24
CA ARG A 49 -7.16 5.37 -9.70
C ARG A 49 -5.75 5.47 -10.27
N ASN A 50 -4.73 5.70 -9.44
CA ASN A 50 -3.33 5.89 -9.87
C ASN A 50 -2.78 4.71 -10.69
N ASN A 51 -3.10 3.45 -10.34
CA ASN A 51 -2.67 2.29 -11.15
C ASN A 51 -3.31 2.30 -12.55
N MET A 52 -4.58 2.74 -12.66
CA MET A 52 -5.27 2.80 -13.96
C MET A 52 -4.68 3.91 -14.83
N ALA A 53 -4.44 5.08 -14.23
CA ALA A 53 -3.72 6.17 -14.91
C ALA A 53 -2.34 5.72 -15.41
N LEU A 54 -1.60 4.93 -14.61
CA LEU A 54 -0.33 4.34 -15.05
C LEU A 54 -0.48 3.38 -16.23
N PHE A 55 -1.51 2.54 -16.27
CA PHE A 55 -1.78 1.73 -17.45
C PHE A 55 -2.14 2.60 -18.66
N ASP A 56 -2.99 3.60 -18.46
CA ASP A 56 -3.42 4.50 -19.54
C ASP A 56 -2.24 5.28 -20.13
N GLU A 57 -1.26 5.68 -19.31
CA GLU A 57 -0.12 6.47 -19.79
C GLU A 57 1.10 5.64 -20.21
N LYS A 58 1.36 4.50 -19.55
CA LYS A 58 2.67 3.82 -19.62
C LYS A 58 2.62 2.33 -19.97
N THR A 59 1.50 1.81 -20.50
CA THR A 59 1.36 0.37 -20.81
C THR A 59 2.55 -0.24 -21.56
N PRO A 60 3.02 0.29 -22.73
CA PRO A 60 4.12 -0.35 -23.46
C PRO A 60 5.38 -0.50 -22.61
N PHE A 61 5.73 0.56 -21.87
CA PHE A 61 6.87 0.58 -20.95
C PHE A 61 6.72 -0.42 -19.79
N LEU A 62 5.51 -0.52 -19.22
CA LEU A 62 5.21 -1.47 -18.15
C LEU A 62 5.35 -2.92 -18.63
N VAL A 63 4.85 -3.24 -19.82
CA VAL A 63 4.94 -4.61 -20.37
C VAL A 63 6.38 -4.99 -20.69
N GLU A 64 7.14 -4.10 -21.34
CA GLU A 64 8.57 -4.31 -21.59
C GLU A 64 9.33 -4.54 -20.28
N THR A 65 9.08 -3.69 -19.29
CA THR A 65 9.72 -3.80 -17.98
C THR A 65 9.36 -5.12 -17.29
N ALA A 66 8.09 -5.54 -17.33
CA ALA A 66 7.64 -6.79 -16.74
C ALA A 66 8.37 -8.00 -17.32
N HIS A 67 8.48 -8.07 -18.65
CA HIS A 67 9.21 -9.16 -19.32
C HIS A 67 10.70 -9.14 -19.00
N LYS A 68 11.31 -7.94 -18.97
CA LYS A 68 12.73 -7.79 -18.63
C LYS A 68 13.03 -8.25 -17.20
N ILE A 69 12.24 -7.80 -16.23
CA ILE A 69 12.40 -8.21 -14.83
C ILE A 69 12.10 -9.69 -14.66
N GLY A 70 11.02 -10.21 -15.27
CA GLY A 70 10.69 -11.63 -15.24
C GLY A 70 11.80 -12.51 -15.79
N SER A 71 12.41 -12.13 -16.92
CA SER A 71 13.55 -12.85 -17.50
C SER A 71 14.77 -12.85 -16.57
N ILE A 72 15.04 -11.74 -15.87
CA ILE A 72 16.16 -11.66 -14.92
C ILE A 72 15.91 -12.51 -13.67
N LEU A 73 14.66 -12.62 -13.23
CA LEU A 73 14.25 -13.50 -12.13
C LEU A 73 14.23 -14.99 -12.51
N GLY A 74 14.30 -15.31 -13.81
CA GLY A 74 14.09 -16.67 -14.30
C GLY A 74 12.62 -17.12 -14.24
N ALA A 75 11.67 -16.18 -14.17
CA ALA A 75 10.26 -16.49 -14.12
C ALA A 75 9.78 -17.09 -15.45
N GLU A 76 9.13 -18.23 -15.38
CA GLU A 76 8.48 -18.91 -16.51
C GLU A 76 7.17 -18.21 -16.89
N ARG A 77 6.51 -17.57 -15.91
CA ARG A 77 5.25 -16.86 -16.09
C ARG A 77 5.34 -15.43 -15.59
N VAL A 78 4.97 -14.47 -16.44
CA VAL A 78 4.85 -13.04 -16.09
C VAL A 78 3.43 -12.59 -16.39
N THR A 79 2.66 -12.24 -15.36
CA THR A 79 1.21 -12.00 -15.51
C THR A 79 0.77 -10.73 -14.81
N PHE A 80 -0.01 -9.90 -15.51
CA PHE A 80 -0.69 -8.75 -14.93
C PHE A 80 -2.02 -9.19 -14.31
N CYS A 81 -2.21 -8.94 -13.02
CA CYS A 81 -3.45 -9.22 -12.31
C CYS A 81 -4.31 -7.95 -12.28
N VAL A 82 -5.41 -7.95 -13.03
CA VAL A 82 -6.30 -6.79 -13.20
C VAL A 82 -7.75 -7.22 -13.00
N LYS A 83 -8.57 -6.37 -12.38
CA LYS A 83 -10.00 -6.68 -12.18
C LYS A 83 -10.75 -6.63 -13.51
N ARG A 84 -11.65 -7.62 -13.73
CA ARG A 84 -12.47 -7.79 -14.94
C ARG A 84 -13.21 -6.54 -15.42
N LYS A 85 -13.55 -5.61 -14.53
CA LYS A 85 -14.24 -4.36 -14.89
C LYS A 85 -13.38 -3.38 -15.70
N HIS A 86 -12.05 -3.51 -15.68
CA HIS A 86 -11.12 -2.61 -16.36
C HIS A 86 -10.81 -3.11 -17.78
N VAL A 87 -11.86 -3.33 -18.57
CA VAL A 87 -11.78 -3.93 -19.91
C VAL A 87 -10.83 -3.16 -20.82
N PHE A 88 -10.91 -1.82 -20.80
CA PHE A 88 -10.03 -0.97 -21.60
C PHE A 88 -8.53 -1.19 -21.30
N GLN A 89 -8.15 -1.21 -20.02
CA GLN A 89 -6.76 -1.45 -19.62
C GLN A 89 -6.32 -2.89 -19.92
N ILE A 90 -7.20 -3.88 -19.74
CA ILE A 90 -6.93 -5.28 -20.07
C ILE A 90 -6.64 -5.43 -21.57
N ASP A 91 -7.48 -4.85 -22.43
CA ASP A 91 -7.31 -4.92 -23.88
C ASP A 91 -6.01 -4.24 -24.31
N LYS A 92 -5.69 -3.09 -23.71
CA LYS A 92 -4.43 -2.36 -23.95
C LYS A 92 -3.19 -3.17 -23.56
N LEU A 93 -3.23 -3.84 -22.40
CA LEU A 93 -2.16 -4.73 -21.93
C LEU A 93 -1.95 -5.91 -22.87
N ARG A 94 -3.04 -6.57 -23.28
CA ARG A 94 -3.01 -7.69 -24.24
C ARG A 94 -2.45 -7.28 -25.58
N LEU A 95 -2.86 -6.11 -26.10
CA LEU A 95 -2.35 -5.57 -27.35
C LEU A 95 -0.84 -5.27 -27.28
N ALA A 96 -0.34 -4.85 -26.11
CA ALA A 96 1.08 -4.66 -25.86
C ALA A 96 1.85 -5.98 -25.60
N GLY A 97 1.18 -7.13 -25.63
CA GLY A 97 1.78 -8.46 -25.50
C GLY A 97 1.88 -9.00 -24.07
N ALA A 98 1.13 -8.45 -23.11
CA ALA A 98 1.09 -8.97 -21.74
C ALA A 98 0.13 -10.16 -21.58
N ASP A 99 0.52 -11.13 -20.73
CA ASP A 99 -0.43 -12.06 -20.13
C ASP A 99 -1.21 -11.36 -19.01
N VAL A 100 -2.53 -11.57 -18.97
CA VAL A 100 -3.43 -10.88 -18.04
C VAL A 100 -4.34 -11.88 -17.34
N PHE A 101 -4.24 -11.94 -16.03
CA PHE A 101 -5.17 -12.67 -15.16
C PHE A 101 -6.31 -11.74 -14.71
N GLU A 102 -7.52 -12.11 -15.12
CA GLU A 102 -8.73 -11.34 -14.89
C GLU A 102 -9.39 -11.67 -13.54
N MET A 103 -9.15 -10.83 -12.54
CA MET A 103 -9.67 -11.01 -11.18
C MET A 103 -11.13 -10.57 -11.03
N ASP A 104 -11.85 -11.21 -10.12
CA ASP A 104 -13.19 -10.75 -9.70
C ASP A 104 -13.14 -9.40 -8.96
N ASP A 105 -14.22 -8.61 -9.09
CA ASP A 105 -14.31 -7.26 -8.49
C ASP A 105 -14.76 -7.27 -7.03
N TYR A 106 -13.87 -7.73 -6.14
CA TYR A 106 -14.10 -7.71 -4.70
C TYR A 106 -12.93 -7.09 -3.92
N TYR A 107 -13.19 -6.75 -2.66
CA TYR A 107 -12.19 -6.24 -1.73
C TYR A 107 -11.85 -7.29 -0.66
N PRO A 108 -10.56 -7.52 -0.31
CA PRO A 108 -9.33 -6.96 -0.90
C PRO A 108 -8.66 -7.93 -1.90
N ALA A 109 -9.14 -8.03 -3.14
CA ALA A 109 -8.52 -8.91 -4.15
C ALA A 109 -7.04 -8.60 -4.43
N GLY A 110 -6.61 -7.35 -4.22
CA GLY A 110 -5.25 -6.86 -4.42
C GLY A 110 -4.32 -7.08 -3.22
N ASP A 111 -4.78 -7.73 -2.15
CA ASP A 111 -3.89 -8.25 -1.12
C ASP A 111 -2.94 -9.29 -1.74
N GLU A 112 -1.65 -9.17 -1.48
CA GLU A 112 -0.61 -9.97 -2.14
C GLU A 112 -0.84 -11.48 -2.03
N ILE A 113 -1.24 -11.97 -0.85
CA ILE A 113 -1.39 -13.40 -0.62
C ILE A 113 -2.73 -13.89 -1.19
N ILE A 114 -3.76 -13.05 -1.14
CA ILE A 114 -5.02 -13.32 -1.85
C ILE A 114 -4.78 -13.41 -3.36
N MET A 115 -4.00 -12.50 -3.92
CA MET A 115 -3.67 -12.49 -5.35
C MET A 115 -2.89 -13.74 -5.78
N ILE A 116 -1.91 -14.17 -4.99
CA ILE A 116 -1.16 -15.41 -5.26
C ILE A 116 -2.13 -16.58 -5.29
N GLN A 117 -2.96 -16.73 -4.26
CA GLN A 117 -3.93 -17.82 -4.18
C GLN A 117 -4.92 -17.82 -5.35
N GLU A 118 -5.39 -16.66 -5.80
CA GLU A 118 -6.30 -16.53 -6.95
C GLU A 118 -5.60 -16.85 -8.29
N ALA A 119 -4.40 -16.33 -8.51
CA ALA A 119 -3.72 -16.39 -9.80
C ALA A 119 -2.98 -17.73 -10.02
N THR A 120 -2.55 -18.39 -8.95
CA THR A 120 -1.72 -19.60 -9.02
C THR A 120 -2.31 -20.81 -8.30
N GLY A 121 -3.30 -20.61 -7.42
CA GLY A 121 -3.83 -21.67 -6.55
C GLY A 121 -2.90 -22.04 -5.38
N LEU A 122 -1.72 -21.43 -5.30
CA LEU A 122 -0.74 -21.71 -4.24
C LEU A 122 -1.09 -20.96 -2.97
N THR A 123 -0.91 -21.62 -1.83
CA THR A 123 -1.12 -21.02 -0.51
C THR A 123 0.22 -20.68 0.12
N VAL A 124 0.47 -19.39 0.36
CA VAL A 124 1.67 -18.93 1.08
C VAL A 124 1.59 -19.41 2.53
N PRO A 125 2.63 -20.05 3.11
CA PRO A 125 2.65 -20.43 4.52
C PRO A 125 2.39 -19.25 5.46
N GLU A 126 1.79 -19.51 6.61
CA GLU A 126 1.53 -18.49 7.62
C GLU A 126 2.81 -17.82 8.12
N GLY A 127 2.81 -16.49 8.20
CA GLY A 127 4.01 -15.71 8.53
C GLY A 127 5.14 -15.83 7.50
N GLY A 128 4.95 -16.62 6.44
CA GLY A 128 5.88 -16.82 5.35
C GLY A 128 5.86 -15.68 4.33
N LEU A 129 6.77 -15.78 3.35
CA LEU A 129 6.90 -14.84 2.25
C LEU A 129 6.44 -15.50 0.95
N PRO A 130 5.88 -14.72 -0.01
CA PRO A 130 5.53 -15.20 -1.36
C PRO A 130 6.60 -16.03 -2.06
N LEU A 131 7.87 -15.70 -1.79
CA LEU A 131 9.01 -16.40 -2.35
C LEU A 131 9.04 -17.90 -1.98
N GLN A 132 8.54 -18.29 -0.81
CA GLN A 132 8.54 -19.69 -0.39
C GLN A 132 7.68 -20.59 -1.29
N VAL A 133 6.78 -19.99 -2.09
CA VAL A 133 5.99 -20.68 -3.11
C VAL A 133 6.45 -20.34 -4.53
N GLY A 134 7.63 -19.72 -4.68
CA GLY A 134 8.25 -19.36 -5.95
C GLY A 134 7.57 -18.20 -6.68
N VAL A 135 6.85 -17.33 -5.96
CA VAL A 135 6.10 -16.21 -6.55
C VAL A 135 6.61 -14.87 -6.04
N VAL A 136 6.78 -13.91 -6.96
CA VAL A 136 7.04 -12.50 -6.64
C VAL A 136 5.87 -11.65 -7.12
N VAL A 137 5.38 -10.74 -6.28
CA VAL A 137 4.33 -9.79 -6.65
C VAL A 137 4.83 -8.35 -6.56
N ASN A 138 4.66 -7.53 -7.59
CA ASN A 138 4.95 -6.09 -7.50
C ASN A 138 3.72 -5.27 -7.91
N ASN A 139 3.46 -4.18 -7.18
CA ASN A 139 2.48 -3.18 -7.62
C ASN A 139 2.94 -2.52 -8.93
N VAL A 140 1.99 -2.04 -9.74
CA VAL A 140 2.25 -1.39 -11.04
C VAL A 140 3.24 -0.22 -10.93
N GLU A 141 3.12 0.63 -9.91
CA GLU A 141 4.04 1.76 -9.72
C GLU A 141 5.44 1.30 -9.30
N THR A 142 5.54 0.20 -8.54
CA THR A 142 6.84 -0.43 -8.27
C THR A 142 7.47 -0.96 -9.56
N LEU A 143 6.69 -1.60 -10.43
CA LEU A 143 7.18 -2.04 -11.74
C LEU A 143 7.64 -0.85 -12.60
N TYR A 144 6.87 0.24 -12.64
CA TYR A 144 7.27 1.47 -13.33
C TYR A 144 8.63 1.99 -12.82
N ASN A 145 8.80 2.03 -11.50
CA ASN A 145 10.05 2.46 -10.87
C ASN A 145 11.22 1.48 -11.12
N LEU A 146 10.96 0.18 -11.27
CA LEU A 146 11.97 -0.80 -11.68
C LEU A 146 12.49 -0.52 -13.09
N GLY A 147 11.59 -0.22 -14.03
CA GLY A 147 11.98 0.14 -15.41
C GLY A 147 12.84 1.40 -15.43
N ARG A 148 12.47 2.41 -14.64
CA ARG A 148 13.26 3.65 -14.49
C ARG A 148 14.64 3.37 -13.87
N ALA A 149 14.71 2.52 -12.84
CA ALA A 149 15.98 2.15 -12.21
C ALA A 149 16.93 1.44 -13.19
N VAL A 150 16.39 0.62 -14.09
CA VAL A 150 17.17 -0.04 -15.15
C VAL A 150 17.81 0.98 -16.11
N GLU A 151 17.14 2.11 -16.34
CA GLU A 151 17.62 3.30 -17.08
C GLU A 151 18.45 4.27 -16.21
N ASP A 152 18.93 3.82 -15.04
CA ASP A 152 19.72 4.64 -14.10
C ASP A 152 18.97 5.88 -13.58
N SER A 153 17.63 5.83 -13.59
CA SER A 153 16.78 6.90 -13.08
C SER A 153 16.22 6.54 -11.70
N PRO A 154 16.60 7.27 -10.64
CA PRO A 154 16.11 7.02 -9.28
C PRO A 154 14.64 7.41 -9.10
N VAL A 155 14.04 6.94 -8.02
CA VAL A 155 12.64 7.25 -7.69
C VAL A 155 12.54 8.67 -7.14
N THR A 156 12.18 9.62 -8.01
CA THR A 156 11.99 11.04 -7.68
C THR A 156 10.52 11.46 -7.67
N ARG A 157 9.63 10.66 -8.23
CA ARG A 157 8.20 10.97 -8.39
C ARG A 157 7.31 9.85 -7.88
N THR A 158 6.05 10.18 -7.61
CA THR A 158 4.97 9.22 -7.30
C THR A 158 3.65 9.64 -7.95
N TRP A 159 2.73 8.69 -8.10
CA TRP A 159 1.42 8.91 -8.73
C TRP A 159 0.31 8.95 -7.69
N VAL A 160 -0.37 10.09 -7.58
CA VAL A 160 -1.32 10.35 -6.49
C VAL A 160 -2.70 10.64 -7.04
N THR A 161 -3.68 9.86 -6.59
CA THR A 161 -5.10 10.17 -6.82
C THR A 161 -5.57 11.23 -5.83
N VAL A 162 -6.09 12.37 -6.27
CA VAL A 162 -6.84 13.30 -5.40
C VAL A 162 -8.33 13.08 -5.65
N GLY A 163 -9.06 12.71 -4.60
CA GLY A 163 -10.46 12.34 -4.71
C GLY A 163 -11.29 12.71 -3.48
N GLY A 164 -12.55 12.28 -3.48
CA GLY A 164 -13.50 12.65 -2.43
C GLY A 164 -14.11 14.02 -2.69
N ALA A 165 -14.29 14.81 -1.63
CA ALA A 165 -14.95 16.11 -1.66
C ALA A 165 -14.05 17.23 -2.20
N VAL A 166 -13.52 17.07 -3.41
CA VAL A 166 -12.79 18.10 -4.19
C VAL A 166 -13.55 18.46 -5.46
N ALA A 167 -13.29 19.65 -6.03
CA ALA A 167 -14.01 20.12 -7.21
C ALA A 167 -13.65 19.33 -8.48
N ASN A 168 -12.37 19.04 -8.67
CA ASN A 168 -11.81 18.40 -9.86
C ASN A 168 -10.93 17.20 -9.43
N PRO A 169 -11.54 16.03 -9.14
CA PRO A 169 -10.78 14.83 -8.82
C PRO A 169 -9.94 14.37 -10.01
N GLY A 170 -8.78 13.76 -9.74
CA GLY A 170 -7.83 13.39 -10.78
C GLY A 170 -6.60 12.67 -10.25
N VAL A 171 -5.70 12.28 -11.15
CA VAL A 171 -4.40 11.67 -10.82
C VAL A 171 -3.28 12.59 -11.30
N TRP A 172 -2.30 12.85 -10.45
CA TRP A 172 -1.09 13.60 -10.81
C TRP A 172 0.16 12.76 -10.57
N SER A 173 1.16 12.94 -11.44
CA SER A 173 2.52 12.52 -11.12
C SER A 173 3.23 13.71 -10.49
N VAL A 174 3.78 13.54 -9.28
CA VAL A 174 4.37 14.64 -8.51
C VAL A 174 5.72 14.25 -7.92
N PRO A 175 6.67 15.22 -7.77
CA PRO A 175 7.90 15.01 -7.02
C PRO A 175 7.62 14.54 -5.59
N ILE A 176 8.42 13.59 -5.13
CA ILE A 176 8.40 13.17 -3.72
C ILE A 176 8.71 14.37 -2.84
N GLY A 177 7.95 14.51 -1.76
CA GLY A 177 8.00 15.63 -0.83
C GLY A 177 7.08 16.81 -1.19
N THR A 178 6.34 16.74 -2.30
CA THR A 178 5.24 17.69 -2.56
C THR A 178 4.26 17.67 -1.39
N ILE A 179 3.78 18.84 -0.94
CA ILE A 179 2.82 18.90 0.16
C ILE A 179 1.41 18.60 -0.35
N ALA A 180 0.67 17.73 0.34
CA ALA A 180 -0.66 17.29 -0.09
C ALA A 180 -1.65 18.45 -0.30
N SER A 181 -1.54 19.55 0.45
CA SER A 181 -2.36 20.76 0.25
C SER A 181 -2.21 21.40 -1.13
N GLU A 182 -1.04 21.28 -1.77
CA GLU A 182 -0.83 21.78 -3.13
C GLU A 182 -1.68 21.00 -4.13
N LEU A 183 -1.73 19.67 -4.00
CA LEU A 183 -2.56 18.81 -4.85
C LEU A 183 -4.05 19.03 -4.62
N VAL A 184 -4.48 19.23 -3.36
CA VAL A 184 -5.87 19.57 -3.05
C VAL A 184 -6.25 20.91 -3.71
N ALA A 185 -5.35 21.90 -3.70
CA ALA A 185 -5.58 23.17 -4.38
C ALA A 185 -5.65 23.01 -5.91
N LEU A 186 -4.79 22.17 -6.52
CA LEU A 186 -4.85 21.83 -7.95
C LEU A 186 -6.16 21.14 -8.33
N ALA A 187 -6.70 20.31 -7.43
CA ALA A 187 -8.02 19.69 -7.57
C ALA A 187 -9.19 20.67 -7.34
N GLY A 188 -8.93 21.99 -7.28
CA GLY A 188 -9.94 23.03 -7.10
C GLY A 188 -10.43 23.21 -5.66
N GLY A 189 -9.70 22.68 -4.67
CA GLY A 189 -10.00 22.85 -3.25
C GLY A 189 -11.13 21.95 -2.72
N GLU A 190 -11.37 22.04 -1.42
CA GLU A 190 -12.41 21.30 -0.74
C GLU A 190 -13.81 21.85 -1.06
N THR A 191 -14.76 20.93 -1.25
CA THR A 191 -16.19 21.25 -1.51
C THR A 191 -17.04 21.16 -0.24
N ILE A 192 -16.42 20.96 0.92
CA ILE A 192 -17.06 20.78 2.22
C ILE A 192 -16.34 21.63 3.29
N SER A 193 -17.05 22.00 4.36
CA SER A 193 -16.53 22.89 5.40
C SER A 193 -15.63 22.24 6.44
N ASN A 194 -15.85 20.96 6.76
CA ASN A 194 -15.12 20.24 7.82
C ASN A 194 -14.43 18.98 7.26
N PRO A 195 -13.38 19.14 6.44
CA PRO A 195 -12.68 18.03 5.81
C PRO A 195 -11.76 17.29 6.80
N VAL A 196 -11.61 15.99 6.55
CA VAL A 196 -10.50 15.16 7.00
C VAL A 196 -9.81 14.63 5.75
N TYR A 197 -8.49 14.55 5.80
CA TYR A 197 -7.65 14.13 4.68
C TYR A 197 -7.14 12.71 4.96
N VAL A 198 -7.33 11.81 4.00
CA VAL A 198 -6.82 10.44 4.07
C VAL A 198 -5.58 10.36 3.17
N ASP A 199 -4.44 10.06 3.77
CA ASP A 199 -3.18 9.72 3.11
C ASP A 199 -3.23 8.23 2.74
N GLY A 200 -3.52 7.97 1.48
CA GLY A 200 -3.85 6.64 0.94
C GLY A 200 -5.34 6.41 0.73
N GLY A 201 -5.74 5.14 0.79
CA GLY A 201 -7.13 4.72 0.60
C GLY A 201 -7.97 4.75 1.89
N PRO A 202 -9.31 4.70 1.79
CA PRO A 202 -10.17 4.85 2.97
C PRO A 202 -10.14 3.62 3.90
N MET A 203 -9.72 2.46 3.42
CA MET A 203 -9.74 1.23 4.22
C MET A 203 -8.47 1.06 5.05
N THR A 204 -7.32 1.48 4.52
CA THR A 204 -5.99 1.25 5.12
C THR A 204 -5.17 2.53 5.33
N GLY A 205 -5.60 3.67 4.78
CA GLY A 205 -4.87 4.93 4.82
C GLY A 205 -4.87 5.62 6.18
N THR A 206 -4.04 6.66 6.29
CA THR A 206 -3.86 7.45 7.52
C THR A 206 -4.73 8.70 7.50
N TYR A 207 -5.53 8.90 8.55
CA TYR A 207 -6.46 10.01 8.67
C TYR A 207 -5.81 11.21 9.34
N ARG A 208 -5.88 12.38 8.71
CA ARG A 208 -5.20 13.61 9.12
C ARG A 208 -6.18 14.78 9.16
N LYS A 209 -6.03 15.66 10.16
CA LYS A 209 -6.84 16.88 10.30
C LYS A 209 -6.39 18.03 9.37
N SER A 210 -5.24 17.87 8.71
CA SER A 210 -4.61 18.89 7.87
C SER A 210 -3.99 18.24 6.65
N ALA A 211 -4.08 18.92 5.50
CA ALA A 211 -3.40 18.55 4.26
C ALA A 211 -1.91 18.95 4.22
N LYS A 212 -1.38 19.53 5.31
CA LYS A 212 0.03 19.96 5.40
C LYS A 212 0.95 18.79 5.78
N PHE A 213 1.03 17.79 4.91
CA PHE A 213 1.95 16.67 5.06
C PHE A 213 2.65 16.37 3.72
N PRO A 214 3.92 15.92 3.75
CA PRO A 214 4.65 15.58 2.55
C PRO A 214 4.21 14.23 1.97
N LEU A 215 4.20 14.15 0.64
CA LEU A 215 3.95 12.91 -0.10
C LEU A 215 5.25 12.12 -0.26
N GLY A 216 5.21 10.80 -0.08
CA GLY A 216 6.37 9.92 -0.18
C GLY A 216 6.25 8.88 -1.29
N LYS A 217 7.24 8.00 -1.44
CA LYS A 217 7.23 6.84 -2.37
C LYS A 217 6.03 5.89 -2.24
N ARG A 218 5.25 6.01 -1.17
CA ARG A 218 4.10 5.16 -0.83
C ARG A 218 2.76 5.88 -0.93
N SER A 219 2.79 7.18 -1.23
CA SER A 219 1.58 7.99 -1.31
C SER A 219 0.90 7.72 -2.66
N ASN A 220 -0.24 7.04 -2.63
CA ASN A 220 -1.03 6.70 -3.82
C ASN A 220 -2.34 7.49 -3.91
N GLY A 221 -2.73 8.19 -2.84
CA GLY A 221 -3.94 8.99 -2.82
C GLY A 221 -4.02 10.02 -1.70
N ILE A 222 -4.81 11.06 -1.96
CA ILE A 222 -5.28 12.06 -1.00
C ILE A 222 -6.80 12.11 -1.14
N LEU A 223 -7.53 11.61 -0.14
CA LEU A 223 -8.99 11.68 -0.16
C LEU A 223 -9.49 12.72 0.83
N VAL A 224 -10.35 13.62 0.36
CA VAL A 224 -11.05 14.58 1.21
C VAL A 224 -12.41 14.00 1.60
N VAL A 225 -12.63 13.76 2.89
CA VAL A 225 -13.86 13.17 3.41
C VAL A 225 -14.45 14.00 4.55
N PRO A 226 -15.78 13.96 4.79
CA PRO A 226 -16.38 14.65 5.93
C PRO A 226 -15.88 14.09 7.26
N SER A 227 -15.58 14.98 8.19
CA SER A 227 -15.15 14.63 9.55
C SER A 227 -16.17 13.81 10.33
N ASP A 228 -17.45 13.92 9.98
CA ASP A 228 -18.56 13.18 10.61
C ASP A 228 -18.88 11.85 9.90
N SER A 229 -18.13 11.46 8.87
CA SER A 229 -18.31 10.18 8.18
C SER A 229 -18.02 8.99 9.10
N ALA A 230 -18.68 7.85 8.83
CA ALA A 230 -18.45 6.61 9.58
C ALA A 230 -16.98 6.19 9.57
N LEU A 231 -16.32 6.31 8.41
CA LEU A 231 -14.88 6.06 8.22
C LEU A 231 -14.02 6.83 9.23
N VAL A 232 -14.16 8.16 9.26
CA VAL A 232 -13.40 9.02 10.18
C VAL A 232 -13.69 8.66 11.63
N ARG A 233 -14.96 8.43 11.99
CA ARG A 233 -15.35 8.07 13.37
C ARG A 233 -14.64 6.80 13.84
N TYR A 234 -14.58 5.75 13.02
CA TYR A 234 -13.96 4.48 13.42
C TYR A 234 -12.43 4.54 13.42
N GLU A 235 -11.84 5.19 12.43
CA GLU A 235 -10.38 5.23 12.25
C GLU A 235 -9.69 6.18 13.23
N THR A 236 -10.38 7.24 13.64
CA THR A 236 -9.83 8.24 14.58
C THR A 236 -10.28 8.06 16.04
N MET A 237 -11.14 7.07 16.34
CA MET A 237 -11.58 6.79 17.71
C MET A 237 -10.38 6.55 18.65
N PRO A 238 -10.33 7.16 19.84
CA PRO A 238 -9.25 6.90 20.81
C PRO A 238 -9.15 5.42 21.16
N VAL A 239 -7.93 4.92 21.31
CA VAL A 239 -7.64 3.50 21.56
C VAL A 239 -8.32 3.00 22.84
N GLU A 240 -8.31 3.80 23.90
CA GLU A 240 -8.90 3.48 25.19
C GLU A 240 -10.43 3.35 25.06
N THR A 241 -11.04 4.23 24.27
CA THR A 241 -12.48 4.19 23.99
C THR A 241 -12.84 2.95 23.18
N MET A 242 -12.06 2.63 22.15
CA MET A 242 -12.24 1.44 21.32
C MET A 242 -12.12 0.15 22.14
N VAL A 243 -11.10 0.03 22.99
CA VAL A 243 -10.90 -1.13 23.87
C VAL A 243 -12.05 -1.26 24.88
N ARG A 244 -12.52 -0.15 25.45
CA ARG A 244 -13.68 -0.15 26.36
C ARG A 244 -14.97 -0.57 25.65
N GLN A 245 -15.22 -0.07 24.44
CA GLN A 245 -16.37 -0.50 23.63
C GLN A 245 -16.30 -1.99 23.31
N ALA A 246 -15.12 -2.51 22.95
CA ALA A 246 -14.95 -3.92 22.66
C ALA A 246 -15.28 -4.81 23.87
N ARG A 247 -14.93 -4.39 25.09
CA ARG A 247 -15.25 -5.12 26.33
C ARG A 247 -16.74 -5.17 26.65
N TYR A 248 -17.45 -4.06 26.48
CA TYR A 248 -18.86 -3.95 26.88
C TYR A 248 -19.84 -4.36 25.77
N ALA A 249 -19.55 -4.04 24.51
CA ALA A 249 -20.48 -4.17 23.40
C ALA A 249 -20.29 -5.45 22.56
N CYS A 250 -19.15 -6.14 22.64
CA CYS A 250 -18.92 -7.33 21.82
C CYS A 250 -19.92 -8.44 22.17
N CYS A 251 -20.78 -8.83 21.22
CA CYS A 251 -21.73 -9.93 21.36
C CYS A 251 -21.13 -11.32 21.10
N GLN A 252 -19.80 -11.41 20.96
CA GLN A 252 -19.03 -12.66 20.80
C GLN A 252 -19.40 -13.53 19.58
N CYS A 253 -20.08 -12.96 18.57
CA CYS A 253 -20.29 -13.63 17.29
C CYS A 253 -18.98 -13.84 16.51
N THR A 254 -19.04 -14.60 15.42
CA THR A 254 -17.88 -14.93 14.56
C THR A 254 -17.82 -14.12 13.25
N GLN A 255 -18.70 -13.13 13.06
CA GLN A 255 -18.85 -12.38 11.80
C GLN A 255 -17.54 -11.78 11.31
N CYS A 256 -16.73 -11.20 12.20
CA CYS A 256 -15.42 -10.64 11.86
C CYS A 256 -14.41 -11.67 11.33
N THR A 257 -14.59 -12.94 11.66
CA THR A 257 -13.79 -14.07 11.15
C THR A 257 -14.34 -14.59 9.84
N MET A 258 -15.68 -14.72 9.73
CA MET A 258 -16.32 -15.15 8.49
C MET A 258 -16.04 -14.23 7.30
N VAL A 259 -15.79 -12.93 7.53
CA VAL A 259 -15.40 -11.99 6.47
C VAL A 259 -13.89 -11.80 6.34
N CYS A 260 -13.07 -12.46 7.16
CA CYS A 260 -11.62 -12.25 7.13
C CYS A 260 -11.02 -12.90 5.89
N SER A 261 -10.46 -12.09 4.98
CA SER A 261 -9.90 -12.60 3.72
C SER A 261 -8.81 -13.65 3.92
N ARG A 262 -7.96 -13.50 4.94
CA ARG A 262 -6.91 -14.49 5.25
C ARG A 262 -7.48 -15.79 5.84
N ASN A 263 -8.49 -15.69 6.70
CA ASN A 263 -9.17 -16.89 7.20
C ASN A 263 -9.83 -17.68 6.07
N LEU A 264 -10.45 -16.98 5.11
CA LEU A 264 -11.11 -17.62 3.97
C LEU A 264 -10.15 -18.36 3.02
N ILE A 265 -8.84 -18.08 3.06
CA ILE A 265 -7.82 -18.84 2.32
C ILE A 265 -7.13 -19.91 3.18
N GLY A 266 -7.65 -20.19 4.37
CA GLY A 266 -7.19 -21.25 5.26
C GLY A 266 -6.34 -20.80 6.44
N TYR A 267 -6.00 -19.51 6.58
CA TYR A 267 -5.17 -19.06 7.71
C TYR A 267 -5.94 -19.16 9.04
N GLU A 268 -5.22 -19.47 10.12
CA GLU A 268 -5.64 -19.41 11.52
C GLU A 268 -5.77 -17.97 12.05
N LEU A 269 -6.24 -17.06 11.21
CA LEU A 269 -6.60 -15.72 11.64
C LEU A 269 -8.07 -15.69 12.03
N GLU A 270 -8.35 -15.77 13.32
CA GLU A 270 -9.71 -15.70 13.86
C GLU A 270 -9.92 -14.41 14.68
N PRO A 271 -10.23 -13.26 14.05
CA PRO A 271 -10.40 -11.98 14.75
C PRO A 271 -11.35 -12.03 15.95
N HIS A 272 -12.37 -12.90 15.93
CA HIS A 272 -13.31 -13.02 17.05
C HIS A 272 -12.63 -13.55 18.33
N LYS A 273 -11.68 -14.48 18.19
CA LYS A 273 -10.88 -15.01 19.32
C LYS A 273 -9.94 -13.95 19.86
N VAL A 274 -9.27 -13.19 18.98
CA VAL A 274 -8.40 -12.07 19.39
C VAL A 274 -9.20 -11.01 20.15
N MET A 275 -10.40 -10.66 19.66
CA MET A 275 -11.29 -9.71 20.34
C MET A 275 -11.70 -10.20 21.73
N ARG A 276 -12.08 -11.49 21.86
CA ARG A 276 -12.42 -12.11 23.15
C ARG A 276 -11.23 -12.10 24.11
N ALA A 277 -10.04 -12.51 23.66
CA ALA A 277 -8.83 -12.47 24.47
C ALA A 277 -8.55 -11.05 24.97
N MET A 278 -8.75 -10.02 24.15
CA MET A 278 -8.57 -8.63 24.58
C MET A 278 -9.61 -8.18 25.62
N ALA A 279 -10.83 -8.71 25.55
CA ALA A 279 -11.88 -8.41 26.52
C ALA A 279 -11.71 -9.17 27.85
N TYR A 280 -11.31 -10.45 27.79
CA TYR A 280 -11.28 -11.40 28.89
C TYR A 280 -9.85 -11.92 29.13
N PRO A 281 -9.14 -11.39 30.15
CA PRO A 281 -7.75 -11.76 30.43
C PRO A 281 -7.48 -13.26 30.54
N GLU A 282 -8.43 -14.03 31.06
CA GLU A 282 -8.37 -15.48 31.21
C GLU A 282 -8.32 -16.24 29.89
N GLN A 283 -8.72 -15.62 28.77
CA GLN A 283 -8.65 -16.21 27.43
C GLN A 283 -7.40 -15.77 26.66
N ARG A 284 -6.51 -14.97 27.26
CA ARG A 284 -5.30 -14.48 26.60
C ARG A 284 -4.22 -15.55 26.61
N THR A 285 -4.08 -16.25 25.49
CA THR A 285 -2.95 -17.16 25.26
C THR A 285 -2.02 -16.62 24.17
N PRO A 286 -0.72 -16.94 24.21
CA PRO A 286 0.22 -16.58 23.13
C PRO A 286 -0.24 -17.04 21.74
N GLU A 287 -0.89 -18.20 21.65
CA GLU A 287 -1.40 -18.80 20.42
C GLU A 287 -2.52 -17.96 19.80
N ILE A 288 -3.41 -17.38 20.63
CA ILE A 288 -4.46 -16.48 20.13
C ILE A 288 -3.87 -15.14 19.73
N LEU A 289 -2.98 -14.58 20.55
CA LEU A 289 -2.46 -13.23 20.29
C LEU A 289 -1.53 -13.21 19.06
N LYS A 290 -0.77 -14.28 18.79
CA LYS A 290 0.11 -14.37 17.61
C LYS A 290 -0.65 -14.30 16.29
N MET A 291 -1.92 -14.71 16.26
CA MET A 291 -2.79 -14.60 15.07
C MET A 291 -2.84 -13.17 14.54
N ALA A 292 -2.72 -12.16 15.41
CA ALA A 292 -2.71 -10.76 14.99
C ALA A 292 -1.62 -10.45 13.95
N MET A 293 -0.51 -11.19 13.94
CA MET A 293 0.58 -11.03 12.98
C MET A 293 0.21 -11.48 11.56
N LEU A 294 -0.79 -12.34 11.41
CA LEU A 294 -1.30 -12.81 10.11
C LEU A 294 -2.25 -11.80 9.43
N CYS A 295 -2.68 -10.77 10.15
CA CYS A 295 -3.62 -9.77 9.65
C CYS A 295 -3.00 -8.93 8.54
N SER A 296 -3.72 -8.69 7.44
CA SER A 296 -3.28 -7.77 6.38
C SER A 296 -3.77 -6.33 6.54
N ASP A 297 -4.42 -6.03 7.67
CA ASP A 297 -4.94 -4.71 8.01
C ASP A 297 -6.01 -4.16 7.04
N CYS A 298 -6.68 -5.02 6.26
CA CYS A 298 -7.69 -4.66 5.26
C CYS A 298 -9.00 -4.07 5.80
N ASN A 299 -9.22 -4.06 7.12
CA ASN A 299 -10.40 -3.44 7.74
C ASN A 299 -11.78 -4.10 7.43
N LEU A 300 -11.84 -5.23 6.70
CA LEU A 300 -13.11 -5.95 6.45
C LEU A 300 -13.85 -6.36 7.74
N CYS A 301 -13.08 -6.73 8.76
CA CYS A 301 -13.60 -7.25 10.02
C CYS A 301 -14.22 -6.18 10.93
N SER A 302 -14.11 -4.89 10.60
CA SER A 302 -14.55 -3.78 11.45
C SER A 302 -16.02 -3.44 11.27
N GLY A 303 -16.50 -2.44 12.03
CA GLY A 303 -17.82 -1.84 11.90
C GLY A 303 -18.17 -1.29 10.53
N LEU A 304 -17.17 -1.10 9.65
CA LEU A 304 -17.40 -0.74 8.25
C LEU A 304 -18.01 -1.88 7.44
N HIS A 305 -17.85 -3.13 7.86
CA HIS A 305 -18.41 -4.27 7.14
C HIS A 305 -18.81 -5.44 8.05
N GLY A 306 -17.83 -6.11 8.68
CA GLY A 306 -18.04 -7.39 9.34
C GLY A 306 -18.59 -7.32 10.76
N CYS A 307 -18.26 -6.30 11.55
CA CYS A 307 -18.67 -6.28 12.97
C CYS A 307 -20.05 -5.63 13.15
N PRO A 308 -21.09 -6.38 13.56
CA PRO A 308 -22.44 -5.81 13.78
C PRO A 308 -22.47 -4.85 14.97
N MET A 309 -21.57 -5.04 15.93
CA MET A 309 -21.42 -4.18 17.11
C MET A 309 -20.51 -2.97 16.85
N GLN A 310 -20.15 -2.73 15.59
CA GLN A 310 -19.37 -1.57 15.14
C GLN A 310 -17.97 -1.44 15.77
N LEU A 311 -17.37 -2.58 16.16
CA LEU A 311 -16.02 -2.64 16.73
C LEU A 311 -14.95 -2.72 15.63
N SER A 312 -13.67 -2.52 15.97
CA SER A 312 -12.56 -2.62 15.02
C SER A 312 -11.52 -3.68 15.42
N PRO A 313 -11.73 -4.96 15.05
CA PRO A 313 -10.73 -6.01 15.27
C PRO A 313 -9.41 -5.72 14.55
N ARG A 314 -9.45 -5.05 13.40
CA ARG A 314 -8.26 -4.56 12.67
C ARG A 314 -7.37 -3.71 13.58
N ARG A 315 -7.94 -2.69 14.22
CA ARG A 315 -7.18 -1.78 15.07
C ARG A 315 -6.66 -2.46 16.34
N ILE A 316 -7.39 -3.44 16.87
CA ILE A 316 -6.89 -4.32 17.94
C ILE A 316 -5.66 -5.12 17.47
N ASN A 317 -5.70 -5.72 16.28
CA ASN A 317 -4.54 -6.41 15.72
C ASN A 317 -3.35 -5.45 15.51
N GLN A 318 -3.59 -4.21 15.05
CA GLN A 318 -2.55 -3.20 14.90
C GLN A 318 -1.85 -2.87 16.24
N LEU A 319 -2.61 -2.77 17.34
CA LEU A 319 -2.05 -2.57 18.68
C LEU A 319 -1.19 -3.75 19.13
N LEU A 320 -1.67 -4.98 18.91
CA LEU A 320 -0.91 -6.18 19.24
C LEU A 320 0.39 -6.28 18.44
N LYS A 321 0.32 -6.07 17.12
CA LYS A 321 1.49 -6.02 16.24
C LYS A 321 2.50 -4.97 16.70
N ALA A 322 2.04 -3.78 17.07
CA ALA A 322 2.91 -2.72 17.57
C ALA A 322 3.63 -3.15 18.87
N SER A 323 2.89 -3.72 19.83
CA SER A 323 3.46 -4.24 21.08
C SER A 323 4.48 -5.36 20.84
N PHE A 324 4.22 -6.26 19.89
CA PHE A 324 5.14 -7.34 19.55
C PHE A 324 6.42 -6.83 18.88
N ARG A 325 6.32 -5.85 17.98
CA ARG A 325 7.49 -5.21 17.37
C ARG A 325 8.37 -4.51 18.42
N GLU A 326 7.75 -3.77 19.34
CA GLU A 326 8.46 -3.11 20.44
C GLU A 326 9.21 -4.12 21.32
N LYS A 327 8.57 -5.26 21.62
CA LYS A 327 9.15 -6.35 22.40
C LYS A 327 10.06 -7.29 21.61
N LYS A 328 10.23 -7.06 20.30
CA LYS A 328 11.01 -7.90 19.37
C LYS A 328 10.63 -9.40 19.44
N VAL A 329 9.34 -9.68 19.56
CA VAL A 329 8.82 -11.06 19.63
C VAL A 329 8.73 -11.62 18.22
N ASN A 330 9.35 -12.79 18.01
CA ASN A 330 9.23 -13.57 16.78
C ASN A 330 8.27 -14.74 17.01
N PHE A 331 7.43 -15.03 16.01
CA PHE A 331 6.47 -16.12 16.06
C PHE A 331 6.77 -17.15 14.97
N SER A 332 6.59 -18.43 15.29
CA SER A 332 6.50 -19.50 14.31
C SER A 332 5.04 -19.87 14.06
N PHE A 333 4.78 -20.29 12.83
CA PHE A 333 3.51 -20.84 12.39
C PHE A 333 3.80 -22.18 11.74
N ASP A 334 3.44 -23.25 12.44
CA ASP A 334 3.86 -24.62 12.10
C ASP A 334 2.72 -25.46 11.51
N LYS A 335 1.52 -24.87 11.40
CA LYS A 335 0.33 -25.59 10.94
C LYS A 335 0.26 -25.62 9.41
N ALA A 336 -0.02 -26.81 8.88
CA ALA A 336 -0.39 -26.96 7.48
C ALA A 336 -1.74 -26.27 7.20
N LEU A 337 -1.83 -25.64 6.04
CA LEU A 337 -3.03 -24.91 5.63
C LEU A 337 -4.00 -25.86 4.92
N ASP A 338 -5.27 -25.86 5.35
CA ASP A 338 -6.34 -26.69 4.79
C ASP A 338 -6.81 -26.21 3.40
N GLY A 339 -6.22 -25.11 2.90
CA GLY A 339 -6.62 -24.44 1.67
C GLY A 339 -7.83 -23.51 1.86
N PRO A 340 -8.36 -22.95 0.76
CA PRO A 340 -9.48 -22.01 0.83
C PRO A 340 -10.79 -22.65 1.32
N ASP A 341 -11.56 -21.92 2.13
CA ASP A 341 -12.91 -22.31 2.58
C ASP A 341 -13.83 -22.42 1.35
N GLU A 342 -14.56 -23.53 1.22
CA GLU A 342 -15.53 -23.79 0.14
C GLU A 342 -16.59 -22.69 0.01
N ASN A 343 -16.91 -22.01 1.11
CA ASN A 343 -17.90 -20.94 1.17
C ASN A 343 -17.31 -19.56 0.85
N ARG A 344 -15.99 -19.46 0.63
CA ARG A 344 -15.31 -18.20 0.30
C ARG A 344 -16.02 -17.41 -0.81
N PRO A 345 -16.44 -18.01 -1.96
CA PRO A 345 -17.12 -17.28 -3.02
C PRO A 345 -18.38 -16.54 -2.56
N TYR A 346 -19.11 -17.07 -1.56
CA TYR A 346 -20.33 -16.47 -1.02
C TYR A 346 -20.07 -15.39 0.04
N ARG A 347 -18.83 -15.29 0.54
CA ARG A 347 -18.41 -14.37 1.61
C ARG A 347 -17.58 -13.19 1.10
N LEU A 348 -17.27 -13.16 -0.19
CA LEU A 348 -16.56 -12.03 -0.82
C LEU A 348 -17.41 -10.75 -0.76
N LEU A 349 -16.75 -9.61 -0.55
CA LEU A 349 -17.40 -8.29 -0.56
C LEU A 349 -17.18 -7.60 -1.91
N PRO A 350 -18.22 -7.48 -2.76
CA PRO A 350 -18.10 -6.74 -4.01
C PRO A 350 -17.66 -5.30 -3.77
N SER A 351 -16.70 -4.80 -4.55
CA SER A 351 -16.10 -3.47 -4.32
C SER A 351 -17.16 -2.35 -4.36
N LYS A 352 -18.11 -2.40 -5.31
CA LYS A 352 -19.23 -1.44 -5.37
C LYS A 352 -20.10 -1.43 -4.11
N ARG A 353 -20.29 -2.59 -3.46
CA ARG A 353 -21.07 -2.70 -2.22
C ARG A 353 -20.31 -2.08 -1.05
N LEU A 354 -18.99 -2.29 -0.99
CA LEU A 354 -18.13 -1.65 0.00
C LEU A 354 -18.24 -0.12 -0.08
N VAL A 355 -17.99 0.46 -1.26
CA VAL A 355 -18.05 1.91 -1.53
C VAL A 355 -19.37 2.53 -1.03
N ARG A 356 -20.50 1.89 -1.33
CA ARG A 356 -21.82 2.33 -0.86
C ARG A 356 -21.95 2.23 0.65
N ARG A 357 -21.52 1.12 1.25
CA ARG A 357 -21.60 0.88 2.70
C ARG A 357 -20.80 1.90 3.50
N ILE A 358 -19.63 2.30 3.03
CA ILE A 358 -18.78 3.29 3.70
C ILE A 358 -19.15 4.74 3.34
N GLY A 359 -20.24 4.95 2.60
CA GLY A 359 -20.78 6.28 2.31
C GLY A 359 -20.00 7.08 1.26
N LEU A 360 -19.18 6.43 0.44
CA LEU A 360 -18.33 7.10 -0.55
C LEU A 360 -18.89 7.12 -1.98
N ALA A 361 -20.05 6.51 -2.23
CA ALA A 361 -20.59 6.30 -3.57
C ALA A 361 -20.75 7.58 -4.42
N ARG A 362 -21.07 8.72 -3.80
CA ARG A 362 -21.20 9.99 -4.52
C ARG A 362 -19.88 10.57 -5.04
N TRP A 363 -18.75 10.10 -4.51
CA TRP A 363 -17.40 10.49 -4.94
C TRP A 363 -16.69 9.38 -5.71
N ASP A 364 -17.36 8.25 -5.96
CA ASP A 364 -16.84 7.17 -6.82
C ASP A 364 -17.06 7.54 -8.29
N VAL A 365 -16.33 8.58 -8.70
CA VAL A 365 -16.33 9.15 -10.04
C VAL A 365 -15.05 8.75 -10.77
N ASP A 366 -14.96 9.13 -12.03
CA ASP A 366 -13.74 8.98 -12.79
C ASP A 366 -12.67 9.99 -12.34
N CYS A 367 -11.40 9.58 -12.38
CA CYS A 367 -10.26 10.42 -12.03
C CYS A 367 -9.22 10.29 -13.14
N PRO A 368 -9.29 11.14 -14.19
CA PRO A 368 -8.34 11.06 -15.29
C PRO A 368 -6.93 11.48 -14.84
N PHE A 369 -5.93 11.13 -15.64
CA PHE A 369 -4.59 11.68 -15.47
C PHE A 369 -4.57 13.17 -15.84
N MET A 370 -4.21 14.01 -14.87
CA MET A 370 -4.20 15.47 -14.98
C MET A 370 -2.82 16.03 -15.33
N GLY A 371 -1.82 15.16 -15.47
CA GLY A 371 -0.46 15.53 -15.86
C GLY A 371 0.55 15.55 -14.70
N GLU A 372 1.72 16.09 -15.01
CA GLU A 372 2.81 16.26 -14.07
C GLU A 372 2.72 17.60 -13.35
N TYR A 373 2.95 17.59 -12.04
CA TYR A 373 3.11 18.81 -11.24
C TYR A 373 4.57 19.05 -10.87
N ALA A 374 4.96 20.31 -10.71
CA ALA A 374 6.28 20.72 -10.26
C ALA A 374 6.13 21.77 -9.14
N PRO A 375 6.35 21.40 -7.86
CA PRO A 375 6.24 22.32 -6.73
C PRO A 375 7.44 23.26 -6.67
N LEU A 376 7.26 24.40 -6.01
CA LEU A 376 8.37 25.34 -5.72
C LEU A 376 9.24 24.89 -4.54
N ARG A 377 8.73 23.98 -3.73
CA ARG A 377 9.36 23.50 -2.50
C ARG A 377 8.91 22.07 -2.23
N VAL A 378 9.84 21.21 -1.85
CA VAL A 378 9.55 19.82 -1.43
C VAL A 378 10.08 19.60 -0.02
N ASP A 379 9.37 18.78 0.75
CA ASP A 379 9.74 18.30 2.08
C ASP A 379 9.87 16.78 2.01
N ILE A 380 11.09 16.28 1.82
CA ILE A 380 11.36 14.87 1.55
C ILE A 380 11.61 14.16 2.87
N ALA A 381 10.66 13.33 3.30
CA ALA A 381 10.81 12.50 4.49
C ALA A 381 11.94 11.47 4.34
N MET A 382 12.70 11.23 5.42
CA MET A 382 13.74 10.21 5.44
C MET A 382 13.21 8.80 5.72
N GLY A 383 11.99 8.68 6.26
CA GLY A 383 11.31 7.41 6.49
C GLY A 383 10.37 7.02 5.34
N GLN A 384 10.90 6.45 4.26
CA GLN A 384 10.11 6.06 3.08
C GLN A 384 10.00 4.55 2.84
N HIS A 385 10.62 3.75 3.70
CA HIS A 385 10.62 2.30 3.65
C HIS A 385 10.37 1.71 5.04
N ILE A 386 10.16 0.41 5.09
CA ILE A 386 10.25 -0.34 6.35
C ILE A 386 11.70 -0.33 6.85
N GLY A 387 11.89 -0.29 8.17
CA GLY A 387 13.20 -0.19 8.80
C GLY A 387 13.47 1.19 9.41
N ALA A 388 14.72 1.45 9.76
CA ALA A 388 15.14 2.73 10.30
C ALA A 388 15.10 3.82 9.20
N PRO A 389 14.71 5.06 9.51
CA PRO A 389 14.79 6.17 8.55
C PRO A 389 16.22 6.38 8.01
N CYS A 390 16.33 6.92 6.80
CA CYS A 390 17.62 7.31 6.23
C CYS A 390 18.28 8.45 7.01
N ILE A 391 19.60 8.47 7.01
CA ILE A 391 20.41 9.57 7.54
C ILE A 391 20.63 10.58 6.41
N PRO A 392 20.23 11.86 6.57
CA PRO A 392 20.54 12.90 5.60
C PRO A 392 22.06 13.06 5.40
N ILE A 393 22.50 13.22 4.16
CA ILE A 393 23.91 13.42 3.79
C ILE A 393 24.18 14.77 3.11
N VAL A 394 23.21 15.68 3.20
CA VAL A 394 23.30 17.03 2.65
C VAL A 394 23.26 18.09 3.75
N GLN A 395 23.71 19.30 3.42
CA GLN A 395 23.76 20.43 4.35
C GLN A 395 22.90 21.60 3.87
N VAL A 396 22.45 22.44 4.80
CA VAL A 396 21.70 23.66 4.47
C VAL A 396 22.51 24.56 3.54
N GLY A 397 21.88 25.07 2.49
CA GLY A 397 22.51 25.88 1.44
C GLY A 397 23.16 25.08 0.31
N GLN A 398 23.30 23.75 0.44
CA GLN A 398 23.87 22.91 -0.60
C GLN A 398 22.96 22.89 -1.85
N ALA A 399 23.55 23.06 -3.03
CA ALA A 399 22.88 22.83 -4.30
C ALA A 399 22.73 21.33 -4.56
N VAL A 400 21.55 20.91 -5.01
CA VAL A 400 21.23 19.51 -5.31
C VAL A 400 20.60 19.38 -6.69
N SER A 401 20.89 18.27 -7.36
CA SER A 401 20.26 17.92 -8.63
C SER A 401 19.16 16.87 -8.42
N GLU A 402 18.13 16.87 -9.27
CA GLU A 402 17.14 15.79 -9.27
C GLU A 402 17.84 14.44 -9.44
N GLY A 403 17.46 13.48 -8.61
CA GLY A 403 18.05 12.15 -8.56
C GLY A 403 19.35 12.05 -7.75
N GLN A 404 19.90 13.15 -7.24
CA GLN A 404 21.03 13.09 -6.31
C GLN A 404 20.61 12.42 -5.00
N THR A 405 21.41 11.46 -4.51
CA THR A 405 21.20 10.87 -3.19
C THR A 405 21.36 11.94 -2.10
N ILE A 406 20.34 12.08 -1.25
CA ILE A 406 20.31 13.02 -0.13
C ILE A 406 20.15 12.32 1.23
N GLY A 407 19.79 11.04 1.24
CA GLY A 407 19.70 10.23 2.44
C GLY A 407 20.17 8.80 2.20
N VAL A 408 20.94 8.26 3.13
CA VAL A 408 21.49 6.89 3.07
C VAL A 408 20.91 6.03 4.17
N VAL A 409 20.81 4.72 3.93
CA VAL A 409 20.39 3.77 4.97
C VAL A 409 21.48 3.71 6.05
N PRO A 410 21.13 3.76 7.36
CA PRO A 410 22.11 3.64 8.44
C PRO A 410 22.96 2.36 8.32
N GLU A 411 24.24 2.43 8.72
CA GLU A 411 25.10 1.24 8.81
C GLU A 411 24.49 0.18 9.73
N GLY A 412 24.52 -1.09 9.31
CA GLY A 412 23.85 -2.20 10.01
C GLY A 412 22.32 -2.25 9.81
N GLY A 413 21.73 -1.26 9.11
CA GLY A 413 20.33 -1.28 8.68
C GLY A 413 20.12 -2.21 7.50
N ALA A 414 19.93 -3.51 7.75
CA ALA A 414 19.78 -4.53 6.69
C ALA A 414 18.55 -4.34 5.78
N LEU A 415 17.62 -3.45 6.12
CA LEU A 415 16.35 -3.26 5.41
C LEU A 415 16.09 -1.77 5.17
N GLY A 416 16.39 -1.28 3.97
CA GLY A 416 16.11 0.10 3.58
C GLY A 416 16.46 0.42 2.13
N ALA A 417 16.19 1.64 1.69
CA ALA A 417 16.54 2.11 0.35
C ALA A 417 16.91 3.61 0.40
N PRO A 418 17.96 4.06 -0.33
CA PRO A 418 18.35 5.46 -0.38
C PRO A 418 17.21 6.41 -0.75
N VAL A 419 17.35 7.65 -0.29
CA VAL A 419 16.43 8.77 -0.59
C VAL A 419 17.15 9.77 -1.48
N HIS A 420 16.45 10.26 -2.49
CA HIS A 420 16.97 11.14 -3.53
C HIS A 420 16.26 12.48 -3.53
N SER A 421 16.95 13.53 -4.00
CA SER A 421 16.31 14.80 -4.31
C SER A 421 15.33 14.61 -5.46
N SER A 422 14.10 15.06 -5.26
CA SER A 422 13.05 14.97 -6.28
C SER A 422 13.00 16.17 -7.23
N VAL A 423 13.86 17.18 -6.99
CA VAL A 423 13.93 18.42 -7.76
C VAL A 423 15.38 18.90 -7.86
N ASN A 424 15.67 19.72 -8.86
CA ASN A 424 16.86 20.56 -8.87
C ASN A 424 16.63 21.76 -7.94
N GLY A 425 17.59 22.10 -7.07
CA GLY A 425 17.33 23.14 -6.08
C GLY A 425 18.45 23.39 -5.08
N SER A 426 18.08 24.06 -4.00
CA SER A 426 18.95 24.31 -2.84
C SER A 426 18.29 23.82 -1.56
N VAL A 427 19.04 23.14 -0.71
CA VAL A 427 18.57 22.64 0.59
C VAL A 427 18.27 23.83 1.52
N GLU A 428 17.02 23.96 1.96
CA GLU A 428 16.58 25.01 2.90
C GLU A 428 16.74 24.59 4.35
N SER A 429 16.42 23.34 4.68
CA SER A 429 16.54 22.81 6.04
C SER A 429 16.78 21.30 6.03
N VAL A 430 17.53 20.83 7.02
CA VAL A 430 17.81 19.41 7.25
C VAL A 430 17.44 19.08 8.69
N SER A 431 16.68 18.00 8.88
CA SER A 431 16.39 17.39 10.17
C SER A 431 16.55 15.88 10.08
N ASP A 432 16.56 15.19 11.22
CA ASP A 432 16.63 13.72 11.27
C ASP A 432 15.44 13.04 10.56
N SER A 433 14.31 13.75 10.41
CA SER A 433 13.10 13.20 9.81
C SER A 433 12.90 13.59 8.35
N SER A 434 13.55 14.66 7.86
CA SER A 434 13.21 15.26 6.57
C SER A 434 14.28 16.22 6.03
N VAL A 435 14.33 16.36 4.70
CA VAL A 435 15.13 17.36 3.98
C VAL A 435 14.20 18.24 3.15
N VAL A 436 14.25 19.55 3.37
CA VAL A 436 13.47 20.53 2.60
C VAL A 436 14.33 21.14 1.52
N ILE A 437 13.81 21.17 0.29
CA ILE A 437 14.52 21.67 -0.89
C ILE A 437 13.66 22.72 -1.58
N LYS A 438 14.23 23.90 -1.82
CA LYS A 438 13.63 24.93 -2.68
C LYS A 438 13.99 24.61 -4.12
N ALA A 439 12.97 24.39 -4.95
CA ALA A 439 13.17 24.10 -6.36
C ALA A 439 13.71 25.32 -7.10
N ARG A 440 14.71 25.12 -7.95
CA ARG A 440 15.17 26.11 -8.92
C ARG A 440 14.35 25.91 -10.20
N ARG A 441 13.64 26.95 -10.66
CA ARG A 441 12.98 26.88 -11.97
C ARG A 441 14.07 26.77 -13.06
N GLY A 442 13.96 25.73 -13.87
CA GLY A 442 14.69 25.59 -15.13
C GLY A 442 14.10 26.47 -16.22
#